data_AF-A0A1Y2JZC5-F1
#
_entry.id   AF-A0A1Y2JZC5-F1
#
_cell.length_a   1.000
_cell.length_b   1.000
_cell.length_c   1.000
_cell.angle_alpha   90.00
_cell.angle_beta   90.00
_cell.angle_gamma   90.00
#
_symmetry.space_group_name_H-M   'P 1'
#
loop_
_entity.id
_entity.type
_entity.pdbx_description
1 polymer ?
#
loop_
_entity_poly.entity_id
_entity_poly.type
_entity_poly.pdbx_seq_one_letter_code
_entity_poly.pdbx_strand_id
1 'polypeptide(L)' 'MAKVKVSFKPVRNSEGDWAIIAEYPGAEPREIMGFTSKTEIDDWMNGERRIAWLRSQGYAK' A
#
# COMPACT_ATOMS: atom_id res chain seq x y z
N MET A 1 1.22 -23.30 -4.01
CA MET A 1 1.04 -22.33 -2.92
C MET A 1 0.44 -21.06 -3.53
N ALA A 2 -0.77 -20.68 -3.16
CA ALA A 2 -1.39 -19.47 -3.68
C ALA A 2 -0.53 -18.27 -3.29
N LYS A 3 0.01 -17.52 -4.26
CA LYS A 3 0.71 -16.27 -3.99
C LYS A 3 -0.27 -15.38 -3.23
N VAL A 4 0.07 -15.02 -1.99
CA VAL A 4 -0.70 -14.03 -1.21
C VAL A 4 -0.74 -12.76 -2.04
N LYS A 5 -1.90 -12.44 -2.62
CA LYS A 5 -2.09 -11.21 -3.36
C LYS A 5 -2.45 -10.13 -2.35
N VAL A 6 -1.49 -9.24 -2.09
CA VAL A 6 -1.75 -7.99 -1.38
C VAL A 6 -2.37 -7.01 -2.37
N SER A 7 -3.57 -6.54 -2.04
CA SER A 7 -4.28 -5.50 -2.80
C SER A 7 -3.98 -4.14 -2.19
N PHE A 8 -3.61 -3.17 -3.02
CA PHE A 8 -3.35 -1.80 -2.58
C PHE A 8 -4.47 -0.92 -3.12
N LYS A 9 -5.19 -0.23 -2.23
CA LYS A 9 -6.26 0.69 -2.58
C LYS A 9 -5.90 2.11 -2.15
N PRO A 10 -5.84 3.07 -3.07
CA PRO A 10 -5.65 4.47 -2.73
C PRO A 10 -6.93 5.04 -2.11
N VAL A 11 -6.81 5.70 -0.96
CA VAL A 11 -7.91 6.34 -0.24
C VAL A 11 -7.56 7.81 -0.02
N ARG A 12 -8.50 8.69 -0.32
CA ARG A 12 -8.40 10.12 0.02
C ARG A 12 -9.19 10.34 1.30
N ASN A 13 -8.50 10.64 2.39
CA ASN A 13 -9.16 10.96 3.65
C ASN A 13 -9.60 12.42 3.68
N SER A 14 -8.77 13.32 3.12
CA SER A 14 -9.04 14.75 3.07
C SER A 14 -8.28 15.45 1.92
N GLU A 15 -8.47 16.75 1.77
CA GLU A 15 -7.68 17.54 0.83
C GLU A 15 -6.22 17.63 1.31
N GLY A 16 -5.29 17.14 0.49
CA GLY A 16 -3.89 17.03 0.88
C GLY A 16 -3.58 15.84 1.80
N ASP A 17 -4.55 14.94 2.07
CA ASP A 17 -4.32 13.74 2.87
C ASP A 17 -4.79 12.49 2.13
N TRP A 18 -3.80 11.67 1.77
CA TRP A 18 -3.97 10.42 1.08
C TRP A 18 -3.31 9.28 1.84
N ALA A 19 -3.95 8.12 1.76
CA ALA A 19 -3.47 6.88 2.34
C ALA A 19 -3.59 5.73 1.32
N ILE A 20 -2.85 4.65 1.57
CA ILE A 20 -2.99 3.39 0.84
C ILE A 20 -3.43 2.33 1.83
N ILE A 21 -4.55 1.69 1.54
CA ILE A 21 -5.01 0.52 2.29
C ILE A 21 -4.47 -0.73 1.61
N ALA A 22 -3.57 -1.42 2.31
CA ALA A 22 -3.01 -2.70 1.92
C ALA A 22 -3.83 -3.84 2.55
N GLU A 23 -4.68 -4.47 1.75
CA GLU A 23 -5.50 -5.60 2.14
C GLU A 23 -4.81 -6.92 1.78
N TYR A 24 -4.83 -7.86 2.72
CA TYR A 24 -4.26 -9.19 2.54
C TYR A 24 -5.24 -10.25 3.04
N PRO A 25 -5.40 -11.37 2.30
CA PRO A 25 -6.33 -12.41 2.66
C PRO A 25 -5.89 -13.08 3.97
N GLY A 26 -6.74 -13.00 5.00
CA GLY A 26 -6.53 -13.67 6.27
C GLY A 26 -5.86 -12.84 7.37
N ALA A 27 -5.63 -11.54 7.17
CA ALA A 27 -5.27 -10.64 8.26
C ALA A 27 -5.62 -9.17 8.00
N GLU A 28 -5.37 -8.31 8.99
CA GLU A 28 -5.99 -7.00 9.12
C GLU A 28 -5.45 -5.97 8.13
N PRO A 29 -6.30 -5.26 7.37
CA PRO A 29 -5.84 -4.26 6.41
C PRO A 29 -4.91 -3.24 7.07
N ARG A 30 -3.81 -2.92 6.39
CA ARG A 30 -2.83 -1.94 6.88
C ARG A 30 -2.97 -0.63 6.13
N GLU A 31 -3.01 0.45 6.89
CA GLU A 31 -3.01 1.79 6.35
C GLU A 31 -1.59 2.33 6.23
N ILE A 32 -1.25 2.85 5.06
CA ILE A 32 0.00 3.53 4.77
C ILE A 32 -0.35 5.00 4.57
N MET A 33 -0.02 5.83 5.56
CA MET A 33 -0.24 7.28 5.54
C MET A 33 1.01 8.02 5.08
N GLY A 34 0.89 9.35 4.93
CA GLY A 34 2.02 10.24 4.61
C GLY A 34 2.10 10.65 3.14
N PHE A 35 1.01 10.49 2.40
CA PHE A 35 0.89 10.97 1.03
C PHE A 35 0.03 12.22 1.00
N THR A 36 0.45 13.21 0.22
CA THR A 36 -0.31 14.47 0.09
C THR A 36 -1.12 14.53 -1.19
N SER A 37 -0.79 13.69 -2.16
CA SER A 37 -1.36 13.73 -3.50
C SER A 37 -1.55 12.34 -4.11
N LYS A 38 -2.54 12.22 -5.00
CA LYS A 38 -2.77 11.01 -5.80
C LYS A 38 -1.53 10.60 -6.62
N THR A 39 -0.75 11.57 -7.10
CA THR A 39 0.47 11.30 -7.87
C THR A 39 1.53 10.59 -7.02
N GLU A 40 1.70 10.97 -5.75
CA GLU A 40 2.64 10.28 -4.84
C GLU A 40 2.18 8.86 -4.53
N ILE A 41 0.87 8.67 -4.37
CA ILE A 41 0.27 7.35 -4.20
C ILE A 41 0.53 6.47 -5.42
N ASP A 42 0.34 7.02 -6.63
CA ASP A 42 0.54 6.30 -7.89
C ASP A 42 2.03 5.94 -8.11
N ASP A 43 2.94 6.90 -7.86
CA ASP A 43 4.39 6.66 -7.84
C ASP A 43 4.76 5.57 -6.84
N TRP A 44 4.20 5.62 -5.63
CA TRP A 44 4.46 4.60 -4.62
C TRP A 44 3.96 3.21 -5.06
N MET A 45 2.77 3.12 -5.65
CA MET A 45 2.15 1.86 -6.09
C MET A 45 2.87 1.22 -7.28
N ASN A 46 3.40 2.05 -8.18
CA ASN A 46 4.15 1.61 -9.36
C ASN A 46 5.66 1.53 -9.14
N GLY A 47 6.17 2.14 -8.07
CA GLY A 47 7.59 2.23 -7.76
C GLY A 47 8.10 1.14 -6.82
N GLU A 48 9.38 1.25 -6.49
CA GLU A 48 10.10 0.30 -5.63
C GLU A 48 9.63 0.33 -4.17
N ARG A 49 9.02 1.45 -3.73
CA ARG A 49 8.52 1.62 -2.36
C ARG A 49 7.46 0.57 -1.99
N ARG A 50 6.58 0.19 -2.92
CA ARG A 50 5.62 -0.90 -2.73
C ARG A 50 6.33 -2.23 -2.43
N ILE A 51 7.38 -2.55 -3.18
CA ILE A 51 8.14 -3.80 -3.00
C ILE A 51 8.92 -3.77 -1.68
N ALA A 52 9.57 -2.64 -1.36
CA ALA A 52 10.27 -2.44 -0.10
C ALA A 52 9.34 -2.59 1.11
N TRP A 53 8.13 -2.03 1.02
CA TRP A 53 7.10 -2.20 2.05
C TRP A 53 6.68 -3.66 2.19
N LEU A 54 6.40 -4.36 1.08
CA LEU A 54 6.06 -5.80 1.12
C LEU A 54 7.17 -6.63 1.77
N ARG A 55 8.45 -6.32 1.50
CA ARG A 55 9.60 -6.97 2.15
C ARG A 55 9.67 -6.66 3.64
N SER A 56 9.45 -5.40 4.02
CA SER A 56 9.41 -4.97 5.42
C SER A 56 8.31 -5.69 6.21
N GLN A 57 7.19 -6.01 5.57
CA GLN A 57 6.10 -6.78 6.17
C GLN A 57 6.30 -8.31 6.09
N GLY A 58 7.38 -8.79 5.48
CA GLY A 58 7.65 -10.21 5.31
C GLY A 58 6.79 -10.90 4.22
N TYR A 59 6.06 -10.13 3.41
CA TYR A 59 5.25 -10.64 2.29
C TYR A 59 6.07 -10.89 1.02
N ALA A 60 7.23 -10.24 0.89
CA ALA A 60 8.17 -10.49 -0.19
C ALA A 60 9.48 -10.99 0.42
N LYS A 61 9.95 -12.15 -0.06
CA LYS A 61 11.23 -12.75 0.29
C LYS A 61 12.18 -12.66 -0.88
#